data_AF-F0NN93-F1
#
_entry.id   AF-F0NN93-F1
#
_cell.length_a   1.000
_cell.length_b   1.000
_cell.length_c   1.000
_cell.angle_alpha   90.00
_cell.angle_beta   90.00
_cell.angle_gamma   90.00
#
_symmetry.space_group_name_H-M   'P 1'
#
loop_
_entity.id
_entity.type
_entity.pdbx_description
1 polymer ?
#
loop_
_entity_poly.entity_id
_entity_poly.type
_entity_poly.pdbx_seq_one_letter_code
_entity_poly.pdbx_strand_id
1 'polypeptide(L)'
;MILLLTLGFDEKFQYRALMRQGKSIEKVIIVGGFEEEKAKKALESLTNFLKTVNVPYETIEIDPRDFENIVEKVGKVILTNAGKDFMVNLSGGMRLMILAVFSAFLLTGIDATVEIETEDLTKVYYFRVSDVTLPSLSLTKDHLTILKAIKDGYSSANVISKITEIPLTTTWRRLNELRKEKLIDESNKLTTKGELLLKIYGS
;
A
#
# COMPACT_ATOMS: atom_id res chain seq x y z
N MET A 1 2.48 14.00 6.28
CA MET A 1 2.05 12.91 5.36
C MET A 1 1.11 13.46 4.29
N ILE A 2 1.13 12.91 3.08
CA ILE A 2 0.17 13.20 2.00
C ILE A 2 -0.94 12.14 2.03
N LEU A 3 -2.19 12.59 2.00
CA LEU A 3 -3.36 11.73 1.87
C LEU A 3 -3.87 11.77 0.43
N LEU A 4 -3.70 10.68 -0.32
CA LEU A 4 -4.26 10.52 -1.66
C LEU A 4 -5.57 9.74 -1.57
N LEU A 5 -6.63 10.29 -2.16
CA LEU A 5 -7.98 9.75 -2.10
C LEU A 5 -8.53 9.60 -3.52
N THR A 6 -9.15 8.46 -3.82
CA THR A 6 -10.07 8.36 -4.96
C THR A 6 -11.46 8.82 -4.55
N LEU A 7 -12.20 9.54 -5.41
CA LEU A 7 -13.53 10.05 -5.11
C LEU A 7 -14.55 9.68 -6.19
N GLY A 8 -15.75 9.28 -5.78
CA GLY A 8 -16.89 8.96 -6.65
C GLY A 8 -18.09 9.83 -6.34
N PHE A 9 -19.27 9.20 -6.25
CA PHE A 9 -20.54 9.90 -5.97
C PHE A 9 -20.86 10.06 -4.48
N ASP A 10 -20.02 9.53 -3.60
CA ASP A 10 -20.17 9.56 -2.15
C ASP A 10 -18.78 9.75 -1.52
N GLU A 11 -18.68 10.70 -0.60
CA GLU A 11 -17.45 11.11 0.08
C GLU A 11 -17.28 10.52 1.50
N LYS A 12 -18.21 9.65 1.94
CA LYS A 12 -18.23 9.09 3.31
C LYS A 12 -16.93 8.39 3.68
N PHE A 13 -16.36 7.63 2.74
CA PHE A 13 -15.08 6.97 2.96
C PHE A 13 -13.94 7.97 3.16
N GLN A 14 -13.93 9.05 2.39
CA GLN A 14 -12.93 10.11 2.44
C GLN A 14 -13.01 10.86 3.77
N TYR A 15 -14.22 11.15 4.26
CA TYR A 15 -14.40 11.70 5.60
C TYR A 15 -13.85 10.79 6.69
N ARG A 16 -14.16 9.49 6.63
CA ARG A 16 -13.68 8.54 7.63
C ARG A 16 -12.15 8.40 7.59
N ALA A 17 -11.55 8.38 6.40
CA ALA A 17 -10.11 8.39 6.22
C ALA A 17 -9.49 9.64 6.86
N LEU A 18 -10.02 10.83 6.54
CA LEU A 18 -9.57 12.10 7.12
C LEU A 18 -9.63 12.10 8.65
N MET A 19 -10.73 11.61 9.22
CA MET A 19 -10.89 11.51 10.68
C MET A 19 -9.88 10.57 11.33
N ARG A 20 -9.58 9.42 10.69
CA ARG A 20 -8.59 8.46 11.18
C ARG A 20 -7.17 9.03 11.16
N GLN A 21 -6.80 9.74 10.10
CA GLN A 21 -5.46 10.30 9.97
C GLN A 21 -5.26 11.58 10.80
N GLY A 22 -6.33 12.35 11.04
CA GLY A 22 -6.32 13.52 11.91
C GLY A 22 -5.32 14.59 11.48
N LYS A 23 -4.60 15.18 12.45
CA LYS A 23 -3.66 16.31 12.23
C LYS A 23 -2.35 15.96 11.50
N SER A 24 -2.14 14.69 11.12
CA SER A 24 -0.90 14.24 10.45
C SER A 24 -0.85 14.60 8.96
N ILE A 25 -1.95 15.10 8.40
CA ILE A 25 -2.11 15.39 6.98
C ILE A 25 -1.52 16.78 6.67
N GLU A 26 -0.49 16.81 5.83
CA GLU A 26 0.09 18.05 5.27
C GLU A 26 -0.72 18.55 4.08
N LYS A 27 -1.22 17.61 3.25
CA LYS A 27 -1.94 17.89 2.02
C LYS A 27 -2.83 16.71 1.64
N VAL A 28 -3.98 17.00 1.05
CA VAL A 28 -4.88 16.01 0.43
C VAL A 28 -4.80 16.11 -1.09
N ILE A 29 -4.73 14.97 -1.76
CA ILE A 29 -4.82 14.86 -3.22
C ILE A 29 -6.08 14.07 -3.55
N ILE A 30 -7.00 14.69 -4.26
CA ILE A 30 -8.30 14.10 -4.61
C ILE A 30 -8.26 13.72 -6.09
N VAL A 31 -8.41 12.43 -6.39
CA VAL A 31 -8.46 11.91 -7.76
C VAL A 31 -9.89 11.50 -8.07
N GLY A 32 -10.47 12.03 -9.15
CA GLY A 32 -11.85 11.72 -9.52
C GLY A 32 -12.27 12.28 -10.88
N GLY A 33 -13.38 11.74 -11.38
CA GLY A 33 -14.10 12.32 -12.52
C GLY A 33 -15.33 13.08 -12.05
N PHE A 34 -15.42 14.35 -12.40
CA PHE A 34 -16.44 15.26 -11.88
C PHE A 34 -17.39 15.79 -12.96
N GLU A 35 -17.62 15.01 -14.02
CA GLU A 35 -18.58 15.39 -15.08
C GLU A 35 -20.02 15.33 -14.57
N GLU A 36 -20.35 14.30 -13.78
CA GLU A 36 -21.69 14.07 -13.24
C GLU A 36 -21.98 14.92 -12.00
N GLU A 37 -23.22 15.41 -11.90
CA GLU A 37 -23.68 16.27 -10.79
C GLU A 37 -23.46 15.64 -9.41
N LYS A 38 -23.62 14.31 -9.29
CA LYS A 38 -23.38 13.60 -8.03
C LYS A 38 -21.92 13.64 -7.61
N ALA A 39 -21.00 13.46 -8.57
CA ALA A 39 -19.57 13.54 -8.30
C ALA A 39 -19.14 14.97 -7.93
N LYS A 40 -19.69 15.99 -8.62
CA LYS A 40 -19.46 17.40 -8.29
C LYS A 40 -19.88 17.72 -6.86
N LYS A 41 -21.09 17.29 -6.46
CA LYS A 41 -21.58 17.48 -5.09
C LYS A 41 -20.71 16.80 -4.04
N ALA A 42 -20.24 15.58 -4.30
CA ALA A 42 -19.32 14.88 -3.41
C ALA A 42 -17.98 15.63 -3.28
N LEU A 43 -17.44 16.15 -4.39
CA LEU A 43 -16.23 16.96 -4.39
C LEU A 43 -16.41 18.28 -3.64
N GLU A 44 -17.51 18.99 -3.89
CA GLU A 44 -17.84 20.24 -3.20
C GLU A 44 -17.99 20.02 -1.69
N SER A 45 -18.72 18.97 -1.30
CA SER A 45 -18.86 18.56 0.10
C SER A 45 -17.49 18.35 0.75
N LEU A 46 -16.65 17.49 0.15
CA LEU A 46 -15.33 17.17 0.68
C LEU A 46 -14.40 18.38 0.75
N THR A 47 -14.35 19.19 -0.32
CA THR A 47 -13.46 20.36 -0.37
C THR A 47 -13.89 21.48 0.57
N ASN A 48 -15.20 21.67 0.79
CA ASN A 48 -15.70 22.60 1.80
C ASN A 48 -15.31 22.17 3.22
N PHE A 49 -15.37 20.87 3.49
CA PHE A 49 -14.85 20.33 4.75
C PHE A 49 -13.35 20.59 4.93
N LEU A 50 -12.52 20.30 3.92
CA LEU A 50 -11.07 20.51 3.96
C LEU A 50 -10.70 21.98 4.20
N LYS A 51 -11.44 22.92 3.59
CA LYS A 51 -11.30 24.36 3.87
C LYS A 51 -11.63 24.68 5.32
N THR A 52 -12.70 24.12 5.85
CA THR A 52 -13.14 24.33 7.24
C THR A 52 -12.08 23.88 8.25
N VAL A 53 -11.40 22.77 7.98
CA VAL A 53 -10.31 22.26 8.82
C VAL A 53 -8.93 22.80 8.45
N ASN A 54 -8.86 23.75 7.50
CA ASN A 54 -7.63 24.39 7.02
C ASN A 54 -6.55 23.40 6.54
N VAL A 55 -6.97 22.34 5.83
CA VAL A 55 -6.06 21.35 5.23
C VAL A 55 -5.90 21.67 3.73
N PRO A 56 -4.66 21.91 3.24
CA PRO A 56 -4.41 22.13 1.82
C PRO A 56 -4.86 20.94 0.99
N TYR A 57 -5.42 21.21 -0.19
CA TYR A 57 -5.81 20.14 -1.11
C TYR A 57 -5.54 20.49 -2.57
N GLU A 58 -5.41 19.45 -3.39
CA GLU A 58 -5.32 19.51 -4.85
C GLU A 58 -6.32 18.51 -5.44
N THR A 59 -6.93 18.87 -6.57
CA THR A 59 -7.84 18.00 -7.30
C THR A 59 -7.23 17.61 -8.64
N ILE A 60 -7.19 16.32 -8.91
CA ILE A 60 -6.80 15.74 -10.20
C ILE A 60 -8.09 15.28 -10.87
N GLU A 61 -8.63 16.14 -11.74
CA GLU A 61 -9.80 15.81 -12.55
C GLU A 61 -9.38 15.05 -13.81
N ILE A 62 -9.98 13.88 -13.98
CA ILE A 62 -9.70 12.95 -15.07
C ILE A 62 -10.88 12.03 -15.34
N ASP A 63 -11.06 11.60 -16.59
CA ASP A 63 -12.05 10.57 -16.92
C ASP A 63 -11.72 9.28 -16.16
N PRO A 64 -12.62 8.79 -15.27
CA PRO A 64 -12.37 7.61 -14.45
C PRO A 64 -12.34 6.32 -15.29
N ARG A 65 -12.64 6.41 -16.59
CA ARG A 65 -12.60 5.32 -17.59
C ARG A 65 -11.28 5.25 -18.36
N ASP A 66 -10.41 6.25 -18.22
CA ASP A 66 -9.14 6.36 -18.94
C ASP A 66 -7.97 5.88 -18.07
N PHE A 67 -7.75 4.55 -18.05
CA PHE A 67 -6.76 3.91 -17.19
C PHE A 67 -5.34 4.48 -17.37
N GLU A 68 -4.88 4.63 -18.62
CA GLU A 68 -3.50 5.04 -18.93
C GLU A 68 -3.23 6.46 -18.45
N ASN A 69 -4.16 7.37 -18.71
CA ASN A 69 -4.05 8.77 -18.31
C ASN A 69 -4.12 8.93 -16.79
N ILE A 70 -4.94 8.12 -16.09
CA ILE A 70 -4.98 8.13 -14.62
C ILE A 70 -3.62 7.70 -14.07
N VAL A 71 -3.07 6.60 -14.59
CA VAL A 71 -1.74 6.11 -14.19
C VAL A 71 -0.68 7.19 -14.42
N GLU A 72 -0.67 7.83 -15.60
CA GLU A 72 0.30 8.86 -15.95
C GLU A 72 0.22 10.07 -15.02
N LYS A 73 -0.97 10.67 -14.86
CA LYS A 73 -1.14 11.88 -14.05
C LYS A 73 -0.84 11.62 -12.57
N VAL A 74 -1.37 10.52 -12.03
CA VAL A 74 -1.15 10.15 -10.63
C VAL A 74 0.31 9.79 -10.39
N GLY A 75 0.95 9.06 -11.31
CA GLY A 75 2.37 8.75 -11.25
C GLY A 75 3.26 9.99 -11.19
N LYS A 76 3.01 11.00 -12.04
CA LYS A 76 3.73 12.29 -12.00
C LYS A 76 3.57 12.99 -10.65
N VAL A 77 2.38 12.95 -10.07
CA VAL A 77 2.08 13.56 -8.76
C VAL A 77 2.81 12.82 -7.63
N ILE A 78 2.83 11.49 -7.68
CA ILE A 78 3.59 10.65 -6.73
C ILE A 78 5.08 11.03 -6.79
N LEU A 79 5.66 11.10 -7.99
CA LEU A 79 7.09 11.43 -8.19
C LEU A 79 7.43 12.85 -7.75
N THR A 80 6.56 13.83 -8.00
CA THR A 80 6.74 15.22 -7.58
C THR A 80 6.80 15.35 -6.05
N ASN A 81 6.17 14.42 -5.34
CA ASN A 81 6.14 14.38 -3.88
C ASN A 81 6.99 13.22 -3.33
N ALA A 82 7.97 12.71 -4.09
CA ALA A 82 8.86 11.65 -3.63
C ALA A 82 9.59 12.05 -2.34
N GLY A 83 9.73 11.08 -1.42
CA GLY A 83 10.30 11.30 -0.09
C GLY A 83 9.28 11.76 0.97
N LYS A 84 8.03 12.05 0.59
CA LYS A 84 6.92 12.20 1.53
C LYS A 84 6.25 10.86 1.80
N ASP A 85 5.77 10.67 3.03
CA ASP A 85 4.92 9.52 3.35
C ASP A 85 3.54 9.68 2.70
N PHE A 86 3.07 8.60 2.08
CA PHE A 86 1.74 8.52 1.48
C PHE A 86 0.82 7.60 2.28
N MET A 87 -0.39 8.11 2.55
CA MET A 87 -1.57 7.31 2.87
C MET A 87 -2.50 7.36 1.68
N VAL A 88 -2.92 6.20 1.18
CA VAL A 88 -3.72 6.09 -0.05
C VAL A 88 -5.03 5.41 0.29
N ASN A 89 -6.11 6.19 0.39
CA ASN A 89 -7.43 5.60 0.60
C ASN A 89 -8.06 5.25 -0.76
N LEU A 90 -8.29 3.96 -0.95
CA LEU A 90 -8.90 3.39 -2.16
C LEU A 90 -10.29 2.83 -1.88
N SER A 91 -10.98 3.34 -0.85
CA SER A 91 -12.24 2.78 -0.38
C SER A 91 -13.45 3.26 -1.20
N GLY A 92 -13.33 4.41 -1.87
CA GLY A 92 -14.40 5.01 -2.67
C GLY A 92 -13.95 5.38 -4.08
N GLY A 93 -14.91 5.63 -4.96
CA GLY A 93 -14.65 5.93 -6.38
C GLY A 93 -14.83 4.73 -7.31
N MET A 94 -14.59 4.95 -8.59
CA MET A 94 -14.74 3.92 -9.62
C MET A 94 -13.61 2.88 -9.50
N ARG A 95 -13.95 1.59 -9.60
CA ARG A 95 -12.99 0.48 -9.46
C ARG A 95 -11.82 0.56 -10.44
N LEU A 96 -12.04 0.99 -11.68
CA LEU A 96 -10.97 1.19 -12.66
C LEU A 96 -9.97 2.25 -12.20
N MET A 97 -10.46 3.38 -11.71
CA MET A 97 -9.63 4.46 -11.15
C MET A 97 -8.85 4.01 -9.91
N ILE A 98 -9.49 3.24 -9.02
CA ILE A 98 -8.82 2.63 -7.86
C ILE A 98 -7.63 1.77 -8.30
N LEU A 99 -7.83 0.90 -9.28
CA LEU A 99 -6.77 0.05 -9.82
C LEU A 99 -5.68 0.85 -10.54
N ALA A 100 -6.05 1.92 -11.26
CA ALA A 100 -5.10 2.80 -11.93
C ALA A 100 -4.22 3.57 -10.94
N VAL A 101 -4.82 4.15 -9.88
CA VAL A 101 -4.08 4.82 -8.80
C VAL A 101 -3.12 3.85 -8.11
N PHE A 102 -3.59 2.64 -7.78
CA PHE A 102 -2.72 1.62 -7.19
C PHE A 102 -1.58 1.21 -8.13
N SER A 103 -1.86 1.07 -9.43
CA SER A 103 -0.85 0.77 -10.46
C SER A 103 0.20 1.87 -10.59
N ALA A 104 -0.17 3.14 -10.42
CA ALA A 104 0.80 4.24 -10.41
C ALA A 104 1.81 4.11 -9.25
N PHE A 105 1.39 3.68 -8.06
CA PHE A 105 2.33 3.38 -6.97
C PHE A 105 3.26 2.21 -7.30
N LEU A 106 2.72 1.13 -7.89
CA LEU A 106 3.53 -0.01 -8.32
C LEU A 106 4.61 0.39 -9.35
N LEU A 107 4.24 1.19 -10.35
CA LEU A 107 5.14 1.59 -11.44
C LEU A 107 6.18 2.63 -11.01
N THR A 108 5.84 3.52 -10.08
CA THR A 108 6.79 4.51 -9.55
C THR A 108 7.75 3.93 -8.53
N GLY A 109 7.41 2.76 -7.94
CA GLY A 109 8.19 2.14 -6.87
C GLY A 109 8.17 2.92 -5.55
N ILE A 110 7.40 4.00 -5.46
CA ILE A 110 7.21 4.75 -4.22
C ILE A 110 6.28 3.94 -3.32
N ASP A 111 6.75 3.67 -2.12
CA ASP A 111 6.00 2.90 -1.14
C ASP A 111 4.95 3.80 -0.45
N ALA A 112 3.80 3.23 -0.16
CA ALA A 112 2.68 3.92 0.46
C ALA A 112 1.87 2.97 1.33
N THR A 113 1.23 3.50 2.36
CA THR A 113 0.23 2.75 3.13
C THR A 113 -1.10 2.87 2.40
N VAL A 114 -1.65 1.73 1.96
CA VAL A 114 -2.98 1.64 1.35
C VAL A 114 -4.01 1.39 2.43
N GLU A 115 -5.09 2.16 2.42
CA GLU A 115 -6.26 2.02 3.29
C GLU A 115 -7.48 1.63 2.44
N ILE A 116 -8.11 0.50 2.77
CA ILE A 116 -9.37 0.06 2.15
C ILE A 116 -10.36 -0.30 3.25
N GLU A 117 -11.50 0.37 3.22
CA GLU A 117 -12.64 0.10 4.08
C GLU A 117 -13.67 -0.75 3.34
N THR A 118 -14.25 -1.72 4.03
CA THR A 118 -15.28 -2.59 3.45
C THR A 118 -16.54 -1.80 3.10
N GLU A 119 -17.26 -2.22 2.06
CA GLU A 119 -18.47 -1.54 1.58
C GLU A 119 -19.57 -1.47 2.65
N ASP A 120 -19.63 -2.47 3.55
CA ASP A 120 -20.53 -2.51 4.72
C ASP A 120 -20.05 -1.64 5.90
N LEU A 121 -18.91 -0.96 5.75
CA LEU A 121 -18.32 -0.02 6.70
C LEU A 121 -17.85 -0.64 8.02
N THR A 122 -17.78 -1.97 8.11
CA THR A 122 -17.47 -2.70 9.34
C THR A 122 -15.98 -2.86 9.63
N LYS A 123 -15.12 -2.84 8.59
CA LYS A 123 -13.70 -3.11 8.75
C LYS A 123 -12.83 -2.27 7.83
N VAL A 124 -11.65 -1.92 8.33
CA VAL A 124 -10.60 -1.24 7.57
C VAL A 124 -9.38 -2.14 7.48
N TYR A 125 -8.82 -2.25 6.30
CA TYR A 125 -7.59 -2.96 6.01
C TYR A 125 -6.48 -1.97 5.66
N TYR A 126 -5.28 -2.29 6.14
CA TYR A 126 -4.06 -1.56 5.86
C TYR A 126 -2.99 -2.51 5.35
N PHE A 127 -2.28 -2.11 4.32
CA PHE A 127 -1.07 -2.80 3.85
C PHE A 127 -0.18 -1.80 3.11
N ARG A 128 1.11 -2.06 3.03
CA ARG A 128 2.02 -1.24 2.22
C ARG A 128 2.04 -1.75 0.79
N VAL A 129 2.26 -0.86 -0.18
CA VAL A 129 2.48 -1.25 -1.58
C VAL A 129 3.62 -2.28 -1.65
N SER A 130 4.69 -2.10 -0.87
CA SER A 130 5.80 -3.06 -0.80
C SER A 130 5.40 -4.45 -0.31
N ASP A 131 4.30 -4.59 0.44
CA ASP A 131 3.87 -5.89 1.00
C ASP A 131 3.31 -6.84 -0.06
N VAL A 132 2.87 -6.30 -1.20
CA VAL A 132 2.17 -7.04 -2.28
C VAL A 132 2.90 -6.98 -3.62
N THR A 133 4.14 -6.51 -3.62
CA THR A 133 5.04 -6.58 -4.78
C THR A 133 5.81 -7.89 -4.79
N LEU A 134 6.10 -8.43 -5.97
CA LEU A 134 6.99 -9.59 -6.06
C LEU A 134 8.38 -9.23 -5.53
N PRO A 135 9.05 -10.15 -4.80
CA PRO A 135 10.46 -9.96 -4.49
C PRO A 135 11.29 -9.97 -5.78
N SER A 136 12.36 -9.19 -5.81
CA SER A 136 13.31 -9.21 -6.93
C SER A 136 14.12 -10.53 -6.97
N LEU A 137 14.16 -11.22 -5.83
CA LEU A 137 14.78 -12.52 -5.63
C LEU A 137 13.87 -13.67 -6.06
N SER A 138 14.45 -14.65 -6.76
CA SER A 138 13.79 -15.94 -6.98
C SER A 138 13.80 -16.77 -5.68
N LEU A 139 12.62 -17.04 -5.13
CA LEU A 139 12.47 -17.84 -3.91
C LEU A 139 12.79 -19.32 -4.19
N THR A 140 13.95 -19.75 -3.71
CA THR A 140 14.36 -21.16 -3.71
C THR A 140 13.71 -21.96 -2.57
N LYS A 141 13.81 -23.28 -2.62
CA LYS A 141 13.39 -24.18 -1.54
C LYS A 141 14.00 -23.80 -0.18
N ASP A 142 15.30 -23.51 -0.13
CA ASP A 142 15.98 -23.06 1.10
C ASP A 142 15.32 -21.81 1.71
N HIS A 143 14.90 -20.84 0.89
CA HIS A 143 14.23 -19.65 1.39
C HIS A 143 12.91 -20.02 2.06
N LEU A 144 12.09 -20.83 1.40
CA LEU A 144 10.80 -21.27 1.92
C LEU A 144 10.97 -22.10 3.19
N THR A 145 11.97 -22.98 3.24
CA THR A 145 12.31 -23.76 4.44
C THR A 145 12.74 -22.86 5.60
N ILE A 146 13.55 -21.83 5.34
CA ILE A 146 13.95 -20.85 6.36
C ILE A 146 12.75 -20.01 6.83
N LEU A 147 11.89 -19.53 5.92
CA LEU A 147 10.68 -18.77 6.27
C LEU A 147 9.73 -19.62 7.13
N LYS A 148 9.60 -20.93 6.83
CA LYS A 148 8.83 -21.87 7.64
C LYS A 148 9.43 -22.04 9.04
N ALA A 149 10.75 -22.22 9.15
CA ALA A 149 11.42 -22.28 10.45
C ALA A 149 11.19 -20.99 11.27
N ILE A 150 11.24 -19.82 10.63
CA ILE A 150 10.94 -18.55 11.29
C ILE A 150 9.48 -18.49 11.78
N LYS A 151 8.53 -18.95 10.95
CA LYS A 151 7.11 -19.06 11.33
C LYS A 151 6.91 -19.95 12.57
N ASP A 152 7.68 -21.03 12.65
CA ASP A 152 7.65 -21.99 13.76
C ASP A 152 8.38 -21.47 15.02
N GLY A 153 8.91 -20.24 14.98
CA GLY A 153 9.49 -19.53 16.13
C GLY A 153 11.02 -19.51 16.18
N TYR A 154 11.71 -20.04 15.16
CA TYR A 154 13.17 -20.07 15.12
C TYR A 154 13.75 -18.79 14.48
N SER A 155 14.45 -17.96 15.27
CA SER A 155 14.99 -16.67 14.79
C SER A 155 16.52 -16.62 14.67
N SER A 156 17.25 -17.56 15.27
CA SER A 156 18.72 -17.60 15.23
C SER A 156 19.24 -18.38 14.03
N ALA A 157 20.20 -17.81 13.29
CA ALA A 157 20.83 -18.49 12.16
C ALA A 157 21.41 -19.87 12.54
N ASN A 158 21.99 -20.00 13.73
CA ASN A 158 22.53 -21.28 14.23
C ASN A 158 21.42 -22.31 14.45
N VAL A 159 20.28 -21.89 15.00
CA VAL A 159 19.14 -22.79 15.27
C VAL A 159 18.46 -23.19 13.97
N ILE A 160 18.23 -22.21 13.09
CA ILE A 160 17.65 -22.44 11.75
C ILE A 160 18.55 -23.39 10.95
N SER A 161 19.86 -23.17 10.92
CA SER A 161 20.81 -24.05 10.22
C SER A 161 20.73 -25.50 10.73
N LYS A 162 20.66 -25.70 12.05
CA LYS A 162 20.54 -27.04 12.65
C LYS A 162 19.23 -27.73 12.27
N ILE A 163 18.10 -27.03 12.35
CA ILE A 163 16.78 -27.66 12.16
C ILE A 163 16.41 -27.87 10.69
N THR A 164 16.99 -27.06 9.80
CA THR A 164 16.76 -27.14 8.35
C THR A 164 17.82 -27.95 7.63
N GLU A 165 18.91 -28.33 8.32
CA GLU A 165 20.11 -28.95 7.76
C GLU A 165 20.81 -28.12 6.66
N ILE A 166 20.44 -26.85 6.54
CA ILE A 166 21.08 -25.90 5.62
C ILE A 166 22.41 -25.45 6.24
N PRO A 167 23.53 -25.44 5.49
CA PRO A 167 24.81 -24.97 5.99
C PRO A 167 24.74 -23.55 6.56
N LEU A 168 25.39 -23.30 7.69
CA LEU A 168 25.28 -22.03 8.42
C LEU A 168 25.61 -20.80 7.55
N THR A 169 26.65 -20.88 6.72
CA THR A 169 27.03 -19.81 5.79
C THR A 169 25.93 -19.51 4.77
N THR A 170 25.26 -20.56 4.27
CA THR A 170 24.10 -20.44 3.40
C THR A 170 22.91 -19.87 4.15
N THR A 171 22.62 -20.31 5.38
CA THR A 171 21.54 -19.76 6.21
C THR A 171 21.70 -18.25 6.42
N TRP A 172 22.91 -17.79 6.76
CA TRP A 172 23.20 -16.36 6.88
C TRP A 172 22.95 -15.58 5.60
N ARG A 173 23.46 -16.10 4.47
CA ARG A 173 23.25 -15.48 3.16
C ARG A 173 21.76 -15.36 2.82
N ARG A 174 20.99 -16.44 3.03
CA ARG A 174 19.54 -16.48 2.75
C ARG A 174 18.75 -15.55 3.68
N LEU A 175 19.09 -15.48 4.97
CA LEU A 175 18.47 -14.53 5.90
C LEU A 175 18.69 -13.08 5.45
N ASN A 176 19.91 -12.75 4.98
CA ASN A 176 20.19 -11.40 4.46
C ASN A 176 19.40 -11.10 3.18
N GLU A 177 19.28 -12.07 2.28
CA GLU A 177 18.45 -11.96 1.07
C GLU A 177 16.97 -11.73 1.42
N LEU A 178 16.43 -12.50 2.38
CA LEU A 178 15.05 -12.35 2.86
C LEU A 178 14.79 -10.99 3.53
N ARG A 179 15.74 -10.46 4.33
CA ARG A 179 15.65 -9.12 4.92
C ARG A 179 15.66 -8.03 3.87
N LYS A 180 16.57 -8.12 2.89
CA LYS A 180 16.68 -7.16 1.78
C LYS A 180 15.37 -7.06 0.99
N GLU A 181 14.68 -8.19 0.80
CA GLU A 181 13.39 -8.27 0.11
C GLU A 181 12.18 -7.95 1.01
N LYS A 182 12.43 -7.56 2.27
CA LYS A 182 11.42 -7.27 3.30
C LYS A 182 10.45 -8.44 3.55
N LEU A 183 10.92 -9.68 3.43
CA LEU A 183 10.17 -10.88 3.79
C LEU A 183 10.26 -11.19 5.28
N ILE A 184 11.34 -10.73 5.90
CA ILE A 184 11.53 -10.73 7.34
C ILE A 184 12.08 -9.37 7.79
N ASP A 185 11.87 -9.03 9.06
CA ASP A 185 12.46 -7.84 9.68
C ASP A 185 13.87 -8.10 10.22
N GLU A 186 14.49 -7.05 10.78
CA GLU A 186 15.82 -7.12 11.40
C GLU A 186 15.90 -8.09 12.59
N SER A 187 14.76 -8.40 13.22
CA SER A 187 14.65 -9.37 14.31
C SER A 187 14.34 -10.80 13.83
N ASN A 188 14.40 -11.04 12.51
CA ASN A 188 14.03 -12.30 11.87
C ASN A 188 12.60 -12.73 12.17
N LYS A 189 11.65 -11.80 12.18
CA LYS A 189 10.21 -12.11 12.17
C LYS A 189 9.64 -11.93 10.78
N LEU A 190 8.67 -12.76 10.40
CA LEU A 190 7.95 -12.60 9.13
C LEU A 190 7.28 -11.23 9.07
N THR A 191 7.42 -10.56 7.93
CA THR A 191 6.59 -9.43 7.57
C THR A 191 5.27 -9.92 6.96
N THR A 192 4.32 -9.02 6.73
CA THR A 192 3.09 -9.33 5.97
C THR A 192 3.42 -9.96 4.61
N LYS A 193 4.40 -9.43 3.89
CA LYS A 193 4.89 -10.00 2.61
C LYS A 193 5.42 -11.42 2.79
N GLY A 194 6.26 -11.65 3.79
CA GLY A 194 6.82 -12.96 4.10
C GLY A 194 5.74 -13.99 4.42
N GLU A 195 4.76 -13.61 5.24
CA GLU A 195 3.63 -14.49 5.57
C GLU A 195 2.79 -14.86 4.35
N LEU A 196 2.46 -13.88 3.50
CA LEU A 196 1.65 -14.10 2.30
C LEU A 196 2.37 -15.02 1.32
N LEU A 197 3.64 -14.75 1.01
CA LEU A 197 4.41 -15.59 0.09
C LEU A 197 4.61 -17.00 0.63
N LEU A 198 4.86 -17.16 1.94
CA LEU A 198 4.94 -18.49 2.53
C LEU A 198 3.62 -19.26 2.43
N LYS A 199 2.46 -18.59 2.55
CA LYS A 199 1.16 -19.23 2.35
C LYS A 199 0.90 -19.62 0.89
N ILE A 200 1.41 -18.86 -0.07
CA ILE A 200 1.24 -19.11 -1.51
C ILE A 200 2.18 -20.23 -1.98
N TYR A 201 3.45 -20.18 -1.59
CA TYR A 201 4.51 -21.05 -2.13
C TYR A 201 4.96 -22.16 -1.18
N GLY A 202 4.67 -22.07 0.11
CA GLY A 202 5.17 -23.00 1.14
C GLY A 202 4.33 -24.26 1.35
N SER A 203 3.46 -24.60 0.39
CA SER A 203 2.68 -25.84 0.37
C SER A 203 3.57 -27.06 0.10
#